data_AF-A0A653TLS5-F1
#
_entry.id   AF-A0A653TLS5-F1
#
_cell.length_a   1.000
_cell.length_b   1.000
_cell.length_c   1.000
_cell.angle_alpha   90.00
_cell.angle_beta   90.00
_cell.angle_gamma   90.00
#
_symmetry.space_group_name_H-M   'P 1'
#
loop_
_entity.id
_entity.type
_entity.pdbx_description
1 polymer ?
#
loop_
_entity_poly.entity_id
_entity_poly.type
_entity_poly.pdbx_seq_one_letter_code
_entity_poly.pdbx_strand_id
1 'polypeptide(L)'
;MRKAIFKSIDHEGITAEMICIEQLQKRLMKALESADIDTALAAHKDIAKSLNQIQRYESQAKVHLLKQAASITKIKYPKSLKNRLRGLI
;
A
#
# COMPACT_ATOMS: atom_id res chain seq x y z
N MET A 1 3.74 22.62 1.49
CA MET A 1 3.52 21.37 2.27
C MET A 1 2.84 20.23 1.49
N ARG A 2 1.85 20.49 0.61
CA ARG A 2 1.18 19.41 -0.18
C ARG A 2 2.13 18.50 -0.99
N LYS A 3 3.23 19.04 -1.55
CA LYS A 3 4.19 18.25 -2.37
C LYS A 3 4.94 17.14 -1.62
N ALA A 4 5.12 17.23 -0.30
CA ALA A 4 5.87 16.22 0.46
C ALA A 4 5.02 14.98 0.82
N ILE A 5 3.70 15.18 0.93
CA ILE A 5 2.72 14.13 1.28
C ILE A 5 2.63 13.09 0.15
N PHE A 6 2.58 13.55 -1.11
CA PHE A 6 2.56 12.67 -2.28
C PHE A 6 3.87 11.92 -2.53
N LYS A 7 5.01 12.38 -1.97
CA LYS A 7 6.29 11.66 -2.07
C LYS A 7 6.33 10.36 -1.23
N SER A 8 5.35 10.15 -0.35
CA SER A 8 5.31 9.00 0.57
C SER A 8 4.47 7.82 0.07
N ILE A 9 3.73 8.01 -1.02
CA ILE A 9 3.00 6.95 -1.71
C ILE A 9 3.97 6.38 -2.75
N ASP A 10 4.15 5.05 -2.75
CA ASP A 10 4.90 4.36 -3.80
C ASP A 10 4.06 4.35 -5.10
N HIS A 11 4.00 5.51 -5.75
CA HIS A 11 3.23 5.70 -6.97
C HIS A 11 3.75 4.83 -8.11
N GLU A 12 5.06 4.55 -8.15
CA GLU A 12 5.66 3.67 -9.16
C GLU A 12 5.22 2.22 -8.93
N GLY A 13 5.31 1.72 -7.69
CA GLY A 13 4.83 0.39 -7.31
C GLY A 13 3.34 0.20 -7.57
N ILE A 14 2.51 1.18 -7.20
CA ILE A 14 1.06 1.13 -7.50
C ILE A 14 0.80 1.10 -9.00
N THR A 15 1.51 1.93 -9.79
CA THR A 15 1.34 1.98 -11.24
C THR A 15 1.74 0.66 -11.90
N ALA A 16 2.84 0.05 -11.45
CA ALA A 16 3.29 -1.25 -11.94
C ALA A 16 2.26 -2.36 -11.66
N GLU A 17 1.68 -2.39 -10.46
CA GLU A 17 0.62 -3.35 -10.11
C GLU A 17 -0.66 -3.11 -10.91
N MET A 18 -1.02 -1.85 -11.19
CA MET A 18 -2.17 -1.54 -12.05
C MET A 18 -1.97 -2.03 -13.49
N ILE A 19 -0.78 -1.81 -14.06
CA ILE A 19 -0.43 -2.35 -15.39
C ILE A 19 -0.47 -3.88 -15.38
N CYS A 20 -0.01 -4.52 -14.30
CA CYS A 20 -0.07 -5.97 -14.13
C CYS A 20 -1.53 -6.46 -14.14
N ILE A 21 -2.41 -5.80 -13.37
CA ILE A 21 -3.85 -6.13 -13.32
C ILE A 21 -4.48 -6.04 -14.71
N GLU A 22 -4.17 -5.01 -15.50
CA GLU A 22 -4.71 -4.90 -16.87
C GLU A 22 -4.32 -6.10 -17.76
N GLN A 23 -3.08 -6.58 -17.65
CA GLN A 23 -2.62 -7.76 -18.40
C GLN A 23 -3.28 -9.04 -17.89
N LEU A 24 -3.41 -9.18 -16.57
CA LEU A 24 -4.08 -10.33 -15.95
C LEU A 24 -5.57 -10.38 -16.29
N GLN A 25 -6.25 -9.23 -16.38
CA GLN A 25 -7.64 -9.14 -16.83
C GLN A 25 -7.80 -9.61 -18.28
N LYS A 26 -6.89 -9.21 -19.18
CA LYS A 26 -6.89 -9.71 -20.56
C LYS A 26 -6.70 -11.23 -20.61
N ARG A 27 -5.81 -11.77 -19.76
CA ARG A 27 -5.59 -13.23 -19.66
C ARG A 27 -6.82 -13.96 -19.12
N LEU A 28 -7.47 -13.40 -18.10
CA LEU A 28 -8.72 -13.92 -17.55
C LEU A 28 -9.82 -13.96 -18.62
N MET A 29 -10.04 -12.87 -19.35
CA MET A 29 -11.04 -12.80 -20.42
C MET A 29 -10.80 -13.88 -21.49
N LYS A 30 -9.56 -14.01 -21.96
CA LYS A 30 -9.20 -15.06 -22.94
C LYS A 30 -9.46 -16.48 -22.41
N ALA A 31 -9.13 -16.74 -21.14
CA ALA A 31 -9.35 -18.03 -20.53
C ALA A 31 -10.85 -18.36 -20.38
N LEU A 32 -11.67 -17.34 -20.07
CA LEU A 32 -13.12 -17.48 -20.02
C LEU A 32 -13.72 -17.75 -21.41
N GLU A 33 -13.25 -17.04 -22.45
CA GLU A 33 -13.65 -17.27 -23.84
C GLU A 33 -13.34 -18.70 -24.32
N SER A 34 -12.22 -19.28 -23.87
CA SER A 34 -11.82 -20.65 -24.21
C SER A 34 -12.35 -21.71 -23.25
N ALA A 35 -13.19 -21.35 -22.28
CA ALA A 35 -13.66 -22.22 -21.19
C ALA A 35 -12.53 -22.92 -20.40
N ASP A 36 -11.33 -22.31 -20.36
CA ASP A 36 -10.20 -22.76 -19.56
C ASP A 36 -10.34 -22.23 -18.13
N ILE A 37 -11.04 -23.02 -17.32
CA ILE A 37 -11.38 -22.66 -15.94
C ILE A 37 -10.14 -22.58 -15.03
N ASP A 38 -9.14 -23.44 -15.26
CA ASP A 38 -7.93 -23.46 -14.44
C ASP A 38 -7.10 -22.19 -14.64
N THR A 39 -6.91 -21.78 -15.89
CA THR A 39 -6.22 -20.52 -16.20
C THR A 39 -7.02 -19.30 -15.73
N ALA A 40 -8.35 -19.33 -15.86
CA ALA A 40 -9.21 -18.25 -15.37
C ALA A 40 -9.09 -18.09 -13.83
N LEU A 41 -9.15 -19.21 -13.10
CA LEU A 41 -9.01 -19.19 -11.64
C LEU A 41 -7.62 -18.71 -11.20
N ALA A 42 -6.56 -19.13 -11.89
CA ALA A 42 -5.20 -18.68 -11.62
C ALA A 42 -5.06 -17.17 -11.84
N ALA A 43 -5.52 -16.66 -12.99
CA ALA A 43 -5.48 -15.23 -13.31
C ALA A 43 -6.26 -14.39 -12.29
N HIS A 44 -7.45 -14.86 -11.87
CA HIS A 44 -8.24 -14.18 -10.84
C HIS A 44 -7.52 -14.12 -9.49
N LYS A 45 -6.87 -15.21 -9.06
CA LYS A 45 -6.06 -15.23 -7.83
C LYS A 45 -4.90 -14.25 -7.89
N ASP A 46 -4.25 -14.12 -9.04
CA ASP A 46 -3.14 -13.20 -9.21
C ASP A 46 -3.61 -11.73 -9.21
N ILE A 47 -4.75 -11.42 -9.81
CA ILE A 47 -5.38 -10.09 -9.69
C ILE A 47 -5.62 -9.73 -8.21
N ALA A 48 -6.16 -10.67 -7.43
CA ALA A 48 -6.40 -10.44 -6.00
C ALA A 48 -5.10 -10.17 -5.22
N LYS A 49 -3.98 -10.81 -5.59
CA LYS A 49 -2.67 -10.54 -4.97
C LYS A 49 -2.19 -9.13 -5.29
N SER A 50 -2.26 -8.69 -6.54
CA SER A 50 -1.87 -7.33 -6.94
C SER A 50 -2.72 -6.26 -6.24
N LEU A 51 -4.04 -6.47 -6.11
CA LEU A 51 -4.91 -5.57 -5.35
C LEU A 51 -4.51 -5.48 -3.87
N ASN A 52 -4.20 -6.61 -3.24
CA ASN A 52 -3.69 -6.61 -1.86
C ASN A 52 -2.37 -5.87 -1.73
N GLN A 53 -1.49 -5.95 -2.73
CA GLN A 53 -0.22 -5.23 -2.72
C GLN A 53 -0.41 -3.72 -2.86
N ILE A 54 -1.33 -3.26 -3.73
CA ILE A 54 -1.72 -1.85 -3.81
C ILE A 54 -2.23 -1.35 -2.45
N GLN A 55 -3.11 -2.11 -1.79
CA GLN A 55 -3.63 -1.74 -0.47
C GLN A 55 -2.52 -1.62 0.60
N ARG A 56 -1.46 -2.45 0.51
CA ARG A 56 -0.29 -2.35 1.39
C ARG A 56 0.48 -1.06 1.15
N TYR A 57 0.73 -0.69 -0.10
CA TYR A 57 1.39 0.58 -0.44
C TYR A 57 0.61 1.78 0.09
N GLU A 58 -0.72 1.79 -0.08
CA GLU A 58 -1.57 2.85 0.47
C GLU A 58 -1.52 2.91 2.01
N SER A 59 -1.52 1.75 2.67
CA SER A 59 -1.45 1.66 4.13
C SER A 59 -0.11 2.17 4.67
N GLN A 60 0.99 1.82 4.01
CA GLN A 60 2.32 2.33 4.35
C GLN A 60 2.40 3.85 4.22
N ALA A 61 1.83 4.40 3.15
CA ALA A 61 1.75 5.85 2.97
C ALA A 61 0.94 6.52 4.10
N LYS A 62 -0.23 5.97 4.47
CA LYS A 62 -1.03 6.48 5.61
C LYS A 62 -0.23 6.48 6.91
N VAL A 63 0.48 5.40 7.23
CA VAL A 63 1.34 5.31 8.43
C VAL A 63 2.46 6.35 8.37
N HIS A 64 3.08 6.55 7.20
CA HIS A 64 4.11 7.56 7.03
C HIS A 64 3.59 8.97 7.30
N LEU A 65 2.40 9.30 6.77
CA LEU A 65 1.75 10.59 7.01
C LEU A 65 1.38 10.80 8.49
N LEU A 66 0.90 9.75 9.18
CA LEU A 66 0.63 9.82 10.61
C LEU A 66 1.91 10.09 11.42
N LYS A 67 3.02 9.41 11.09
CA LYS A 67 4.32 9.66 11.72
C LYS A 67 4.82 11.09 11.46
N GLN A 68 4.70 11.58 10.23
CA GLN A 68 5.04 12.96 9.91
C GLN A 68 4.17 13.95 10.69
N ALA A 69 2.85 13.76 10.74
CA ALA A 69 1.94 14.62 11.48
C ALA A 69 2.28 14.65 12.99
N ALA A 70 2.52 13.49 13.59
CA ALA A 70 2.96 13.38 14.98
C ALA A 70 4.31 14.07 15.25
N SER A 71 5.23 14.09 14.27
CA SER A 71 6.50 14.81 14.37
C SER A 71 6.36 16.34 14.23
N ILE A 72 5.39 16.78 13.42
CA ILE A 72 5.04 18.19 13.23
C ILE A 72 4.41 18.74 14.52
N THR A 73 3.51 17.97 15.13
CA THR A 73 2.93 18.29 16.43
C THR A 73 3.90 17.85 17.53
N LYS A 74 4.98 18.61 17.77
CA LYS A 74 5.93 18.34 18.86
C LYS A 74 5.20 18.17 20.19
N ILE A 75 4.98 16.93 20.61
CA ILE A 75 4.38 16.61 21.91
C ILE A 75 5.42 16.91 22.98
N LYS A 76 5.21 17.98 23.75
CA LYS A 76 6.08 18.33 24.87
C LYS A 76 5.66 17.48 26.07
N TYR A 77 6.28 16.31 26.19
CA TYR A 77 6.02 15.42 27.32
C TYR A 77 6.48 16.06 28.65
N PRO A 78 5.69 16.00 29.72
CA PRO A 78 6.13 16.41 31.05
C PRO A 78 7.32 15.57 31.53
N LYS A 79 8.23 16.17 32.32
CA LYS A 79 9.50 15.55 32.75
C LYS A 79 9.32 14.16 33.39
N SER A 80 8.26 13.99 34.18
CA SER A 80 7.91 12.72 34.85
C SER A 80 7.65 11.59 33.86
N LEU A 81 6.94 11.89 32.77
CA LEU A 81 6.64 10.91 31.71
C LEU A 81 7.88 10.64 30.84
N LYS A 82 8.66 11.68 30.54
CA LYS A 82 9.88 11.56 29.73
C LYS A 82 10.93 10.66 30.38
N ASN A 83 11.04 10.69 31.71
CA ASN A 83 11.94 9.80 32.45
C ASN A 83 11.48 8.34 32.45
N ARG A 84 10.16 8.09 32.43
CA ARG A 84 9.59 6.73 32.34
C ARG A 84 9.70 6.12 30.93
N LEU A 85 9.66 6.96 29.90
CA LEU A 85 9.73 6.52 28.49
C LEU A 85 11.16 6.34 27.96
N ARG A 86 12.19 6.65 28.76
CA ARG A 86 13.59 6.76 28.32
C ARG A 86 14.27 5.44 27.89
N GLY A 87 13.57 4.31 28.00
CA GLY A 87 14.00 2.99 27.50
C GLY A 87 12.99 2.32 26.58
N LEU A 88 11.93 3.05 26.16
CA LEU A 88 10.85 2.57 25.29
C LEU A 88 10.81 3.31 23.94
N ILE A 89 11.67 4.32 23.76
CA ILE A 89 11.80 5.14 22.55
C ILE A 89 13.22 4.96 22.00
#